data_AF-A0AAQ4EHD7-F1
#
_entry.id   AF-A0AAQ4EHD7-F1
#
_cell.length_a   1.000
_cell.length_b   1.000
_cell.length_c   1.000
_cell.angle_alpha   90.00
_cell.angle_beta   90.00
_cell.angle_gamma   90.00
#
_symmetry.space_group_name_H-M   'P 1'
#
loop_
_entity.id
_entity.type
_entity.pdbx_description
1 polymer ?
#
loop_
_entity_poly.entity_id
_entity_poly.type
_entity_poly.pdbx_seq_one_letter_code
_entity_poly.pdbx_strand_id
1 'polypeptide(L)'
;MSDSVLFPGLCDIWSTCDQFLRVLTGDEEEHALLLCNYFLHLGREAYLLLGTGIPEGQTAYVLTREHRAGDGDDVRIWNAVTGRSYSATDSYGPLQTVGCLVGADNIWANVQKHEHPSRLSYNLSKTSQWKPFFAKGKVPPTLDSVQPSDLSYEPTDPAYVTKLQQKIEYALKDSLMKWRKRFRTSWNRYASQVLRKILPRLESMASTSSITDDIQELSEILSSYKMSGFPLSMSFTSVETVIETVLSTGVHLTESKNVEFALAVHIHPYPSSVLAVWVYIAALTRKS
;
A
#
# COMPACT_ATOMS: atom_id res chain seq x y z
N MET A 1 4.93 12.95 3.92
CA MET A 1 6.05 13.70 4.55
C MET A 1 5.69 13.72 6.01
N SER A 2 6.53 13.17 6.88
CA SER A 2 6.23 13.09 8.31
C SER A 2 5.98 14.49 8.89
N ASP A 3 4.98 14.61 9.76
CA ASP A 3 4.59 15.88 10.39
C ASP A 3 5.74 16.48 11.21
N SER A 4 6.60 15.61 11.77
CA SER A 4 7.82 15.99 12.48
C SER A 4 8.81 16.81 11.63
N VAL A 5 8.79 16.63 10.30
CA VAL A 5 9.64 17.34 9.34
C VAL A 5 9.00 18.65 8.89
N LEU A 6 7.67 18.69 8.79
CA LEU A 6 6.92 19.89 8.39
C LEU A 6 6.81 20.92 9.52
N PHE A 7 6.79 20.46 10.77
CA PHE A 7 6.56 21.30 11.95
C PHE A 7 7.60 21.06 13.06
N PRO A 8 8.88 21.44 12.84
CA PRO A 8 9.92 21.25 13.84
C PRO A 8 9.60 22.01 15.14
N GLY A 9 9.42 21.27 16.24
CA GLY A 9 9.17 21.82 17.58
C GLY A 9 7.70 21.85 18.02
N LEU A 10 6.77 21.43 17.17
CA LEU A 10 5.39 21.16 17.58
C LEU A 10 5.28 19.71 18.06
N CYS A 11 4.43 19.49 19.06
CA CYS A 11 4.11 18.14 19.53
C CYS A 11 3.40 17.40 18.40
N ASP A 12 3.95 16.26 18.00
CA ASP A 12 3.30 15.34 17.07
C ASP A 12 2.08 14.73 17.76
N ILE A 13 0.90 14.82 17.13
CA ILE A 13 -0.37 14.36 17.69
C ILE A 13 -0.95 13.34 16.73
N TRP A 14 -0.99 12.09 17.17
CA TRP A 14 -1.51 11.01 16.36
C TRP A 14 -3.03 11.04 16.32
N SER A 15 -3.57 10.95 15.11
CA SER A 15 -5.01 10.92 14.90
C SER A 15 -5.63 9.58 15.28
N THR A 16 -6.90 9.60 15.66
CA THR A 16 -7.67 8.36 15.84
C THR A 16 -7.88 7.66 14.49
N CYS A 17 -8.13 6.34 14.50
CA CYS A 17 -8.43 5.57 13.30
C CYS A 17 -9.67 6.11 12.56
N ASP A 18 -10.67 6.59 13.31
CA ASP A 18 -11.88 7.20 12.73
C ASP A 18 -11.56 8.55 12.05
N GLN A 19 -10.76 9.42 12.68
CA GLN A 19 -10.32 10.67 12.05
C GLN A 19 -9.47 10.41 10.81
N PHE A 20 -8.53 9.46 10.90
CA PHE A 20 -7.68 9.07 9.77
C PHE A 20 -8.51 8.58 8.58
N LEU A 21 -9.51 7.73 8.81
CA LEU A 21 -10.40 7.23 7.74
C LEU A 21 -11.33 8.30 7.16
N ARG A 22 -11.69 9.34 7.93
CA ARG A 22 -12.54 10.45 7.44
C ARG A 22 -11.76 11.46 6.62
N VAL A 23 -10.52 11.76 7.02
CA VAL A 23 -9.69 12.80 6.39
C VAL A 23 -8.76 12.21 5.31
N LEU A 24 -8.50 10.90 5.36
CA LEU A 24 -7.57 10.19 4.47
C LEU A 24 -6.17 10.83 4.43
N THR A 25 -5.76 11.36 5.56
CA THR A 25 -4.46 12.04 5.74
C THR A 25 -3.84 11.52 7.03
N GLY A 26 -2.61 11.04 6.92
CA GLY A 26 -1.80 10.54 8.02
C GLY A 26 -0.49 9.98 7.48
N ASP A 27 0.49 9.82 8.34
CA ASP A 27 1.81 9.33 8.00
C ASP A 27 2.02 7.89 8.53
N GLU A 28 3.26 7.46 8.71
CA GLU A 28 3.60 6.08 9.04
C GLU A 28 2.87 5.59 10.31
N GLU A 29 2.69 6.48 11.28
CA GLU A 29 2.09 6.29 12.59
C GLU A 29 0.59 5.95 12.51
N GLU A 30 -0.23 6.77 11.84
CA GLU A 30 -1.66 6.46 11.68
C GLU A 30 -1.91 5.19 10.88
N HIS A 31 -1.10 4.95 9.83
CA HIS A 31 -1.22 3.73 9.03
C HIS A 31 -0.93 2.49 9.89
N ALA A 32 0.14 2.53 10.69
CA ALA A 32 0.51 1.43 11.56
C ALA A 32 -0.50 1.23 12.71
N LEU A 33 -1.04 2.30 13.28
CA LEU A 33 -2.13 2.23 14.27
C LEU A 33 -3.38 1.56 13.70
N LEU A 34 -3.84 1.98 12.52
CA LEU A 34 -5.02 1.39 11.88
C LEU A 34 -4.80 -0.10 11.58
N LEU A 35 -3.64 -0.47 11.05
CA LEU A 35 -3.30 -1.86 10.75
C LEU A 35 -3.18 -2.72 12.03
N CYS A 36 -2.59 -2.17 13.09
CA CYS A 36 -2.49 -2.85 14.39
C CYS A 36 -3.89 -3.16 14.95
N ASN A 37 -4.77 -2.16 14.98
CA ASN A 37 -6.15 -2.34 15.44
C ASN A 37 -6.93 -3.33 14.56
N TYR A 38 -6.69 -3.33 13.25
CA TYR A 38 -7.28 -4.32 12.34
C TYR A 38 -6.84 -5.76 12.69
N PHE A 39 -5.54 -5.99 12.95
CA PHE A 39 -5.07 -7.31 13.39
C PHE A 39 -5.60 -7.72 14.75
N LEU A 40 -5.68 -6.80 15.71
CA LEU A 40 -6.29 -7.05 17.01
C LEU A 40 -7.77 -7.44 16.87
N HIS A 41 -8.53 -6.76 15.99
CA HIS A 41 -9.91 -7.11 15.68
C HIS A 41 -10.05 -8.51 15.07
N LEU A 42 -9.08 -8.94 14.26
CA LEU A 42 -8.99 -10.31 13.74
C LEU A 42 -8.55 -11.36 14.79
N GLY A 43 -8.34 -10.95 16.05
CA GLY A 43 -7.90 -11.83 17.14
C GLY A 43 -6.44 -12.25 17.04
N ARG A 44 -5.62 -11.54 16.25
CA ARG A 44 -4.17 -11.78 16.18
C ARG A 44 -3.46 -11.03 17.30
N GLU A 45 -2.37 -11.60 17.77
CA GLU A 45 -1.48 -10.88 18.68
C GLU A 45 -0.65 -9.87 17.89
N ALA A 46 -0.93 -8.58 18.10
CA ALA A 46 -0.31 -7.48 17.38
C ALA A 46 0.15 -6.35 18.32
N TYR A 47 1.22 -5.68 17.92
CA TYR A 47 1.82 -4.56 18.62
C TYR A 47 2.24 -3.49 17.62
N LEU A 48 2.09 -2.23 17.98
CA LEU A 48 2.74 -1.14 17.25
C LEU A 48 4.24 -1.17 17.58
N LEU A 49 5.08 -1.03 16.57
CA LEU A 49 6.53 -1.09 16.65
C LEU A 49 7.10 0.26 16.23
N LEU A 50 7.82 0.94 17.12
CA LEU A 50 8.49 2.21 16.82
C LEU A 50 10.00 1.99 16.72
N GLY A 51 10.60 2.61 15.71
CA GLY A 51 12.01 2.44 15.43
C GLY A 51 12.49 3.35 14.31
N THR A 52 13.58 2.94 13.67
CA THR A 52 14.09 3.62 12.47
C THR A 52 14.19 2.69 11.28
N GLY A 53 13.71 3.13 10.13
CA GLY A 53 13.72 2.42 8.85
C GLY A 53 14.46 3.19 7.77
N ILE A 54 14.80 2.50 6.68
CA ILE A 54 15.33 3.10 5.46
C ILE A 54 14.33 2.83 4.33
N PRO A 55 13.87 3.88 3.61
CA PRO A 55 14.32 5.27 3.64
C PRO A 55 13.61 6.18 4.66
N GLU A 56 12.70 5.65 5.48
CA GLU A 56 11.70 6.45 6.21
C GLU A 56 12.27 7.31 7.35
N GLY A 57 13.40 6.91 7.97
CA GLY A 57 13.89 7.58 9.17
C GLY A 57 13.16 7.07 10.41
N GLN A 58 12.68 7.96 11.29
CA GLN A 58 11.80 7.57 12.39
C GLN A 58 10.45 7.11 11.83
N THR A 59 9.96 5.95 12.26
CA THR A 59 8.80 5.32 11.61
C THR A 59 8.09 4.35 12.55
N ALA A 60 6.82 4.08 12.23
CA ALA A 60 6.00 3.08 12.88
C ALA A 60 5.67 1.91 11.95
N TYR A 61 5.83 0.70 12.48
CA TYR A 61 5.52 -0.57 11.84
C TYR A 61 4.56 -1.37 12.75
N VAL A 62 4.03 -2.49 12.28
CA VAL A 62 3.21 -3.39 13.11
C VAL A 62 3.93 -4.72 13.26
N LEU A 63 4.06 -5.20 14.50
CA LEU A 63 4.56 -6.54 14.79
C LEU A 63 3.39 -7.47 15.06
N THR A 64 3.38 -8.62 14.42
CA THR A 64 2.45 -9.71 14.76
C THR A 64 3.22 -10.94 15.22
N ARG A 65 2.71 -11.62 16.25
CA ARG A 65 3.30 -12.86 16.76
C ARG A 65 2.30 -14.01 16.62
N GLU A 66 2.73 -15.08 15.98
CA GLU A 66 1.99 -16.34 15.93
C GLU A 66 2.74 -17.42 16.70
N HIS A 67 2.11 -18.00 17.72
CA HIS A 67 2.66 -19.14 18.43
C HIS A 67 2.41 -20.42 17.61
N ARG A 68 3.46 -20.99 17.02
CA ARG A 68 3.36 -22.29 16.34
C ARG A 68 3.72 -23.40 17.30
N ALA A 69 2.84 -24.40 17.41
CA ALA A 69 3.09 -25.57 18.25
C ALA A 69 4.33 -26.33 17.74
N GLY A 70 5.45 -26.20 18.46
CA GLY A 70 6.69 -26.94 18.21
C GLY A 70 7.79 -26.19 17.44
N ASP A 71 7.51 -25.02 16.87
CA ASP A 71 8.46 -24.27 16.02
C ASP A 71 8.46 -22.77 16.37
N GLY A 72 8.94 -22.45 17.58
CA GLY A 72 9.14 -21.07 18.04
C GLY A 72 7.93 -20.12 17.89
N ASP A 73 8.20 -18.84 18.07
CA ASP A 73 7.23 -17.78 17.77
C ASP A 73 7.54 -17.27 16.34
N ASP A 74 6.58 -17.35 15.41
CA ASP A 74 6.69 -16.70 14.09
C ASP A 74 6.38 -15.22 14.28
N VAL A 75 7.42 -14.40 14.22
CA VAL A 75 7.32 -12.95 14.39
C VAL A 75 7.46 -12.28 13.04
N ARG A 76 6.42 -11.55 12.65
CA ARG A 76 6.41 -10.77 11.41
C ARG A 76 6.29 -9.29 11.70
N ILE A 77 6.97 -8.50 10.89
CA ILE A 77 7.01 -7.05 10.93
C ILE A 77 6.38 -6.53 9.64
N TRP A 78 5.36 -5.69 9.76
CA TRP A 78 4.54 -5.19 8.68
C TRP A 78 4.78 -3.69 8.49
N ASN A 79 5.14 -3.30 7.28
CA ASN A 79 5.14 -1.89 6.88
C ASN A 79 3.72 -1.56 6.40
N ALA A 80 3.00 -0.75 7.18
CA ALA A 80 1.59 -0.43 6.89
C ALA A 80 1.40 0.43 5.64
N VAL A 81 2.39 1.24 5.27
CA VAL A 81 2.34 2.11 4.08
C VAL A 81 2.53 1.30 2.79
N THR A 82 3.46 0.34 2.79
CA THR A 82 3.75 -0.49 1.60
C THR A 82 2.95 -1.79 1.53
N GLY A 83 2.29 -2.18 2.64
CA GLY A 83 1.56 -3.45 2.76
C GLY A 83 2.47 -4.69 2.78
N ARG A 84 3.78 -4.53 2.94
CA ARG A 84 4.75 -5.65 2.93
C ARG A 84 5.02 -6.17 4.34
N SER A 85 5.16 -7.49 4.43
CA SER A 85 5.58 -8.18 5.66
C SER A 85 6.98 -8.75 5.52
N TYR A 86 7.75 -8.65 6.60
CA TYR A 86 9.11 -9.19 6.72
C TYR A 86 9.16 -10.13 7.91
N SER A 87 9.91 -11.22 7.79
CA SER A 87 10.25 -12.02 8.97
C SER A 87 11.12 -11.17 9.89
N ALA A 88 10.89 -11.21 11.19
CA ALA A 88 11.75 -10.51 12.14
C ALA A 88 13.19 -11.02 12.12
N THR A 89 13.44 -12.25 11.64
CA THR A 89 14.77 -12.82 11.45
C THR A 89 15.46 -12.38 10.14
N ASP A 90 14.72 -11.76 9.23
CA ASP A 90 15.27 -11.24 7.98
C ASP A 90 16.19 -10.05 8.25
N SER A 91 17.43 -10.15 7.79
CA SER A 91 18.43 -9.09 7.96
C SER A 91 18.42 -8.05 6.84
N TYR A 92 17.62 -8.27 5.80
CA TYR A 92 17.46 -7.34 4.67
C TYR A 92 16.19 -6.50 4.76
N GLY A 93 15.47 -6.57 5.89
CA GLY A 93 14.30 -5.75 6.15
C GLY A 93 14.64 -4.25 6.12
N PRO A 94 13.68 -3.39 5.73
CA PRO A 94 13.88 -1.94 5.69
C PRO A 94 14.10 -1.34 7.09
N LEU A 95 13.49 -1.95 8.11
CA LEU A 95 13.59 -1.55 9.50
C LEU A 95 14.98 -1.87 10.08
N GLN A 96 15.69 -0.84 10.54
CA GLN A 96 17.07 -0.93 11.02
C GLN A 96 17.17 -1.02 12.54
N THR A 97 16.28 -0.35 13.27
CA THR A 97 16.27 -0.37 14.73
C THR A 97 14.86 -0.52 15.29
N VAL A 98 14.75 -1.13 16.46
CA VAL A 98 13.51 -1.18 17.25
C VAL A 98 13.74 -0.51 18.60
N GLY A 99 13.03 0.58 18.84
CA GLY A 99 13.10 1.33 20.10
C GLY A 99 12.07 0.86 21.12
N CYS A 100 10.82 0.70 20.72
CA CYS A 100 9.76 0.24 21.62
C CYS A 100 8.62 -0.49 20.91
N LEU A 101 7.90 -1.29 21.68
CA LEU A 101 6.64 -1.92 21.30
C LEU A 101 5.51 -1.33 22.14
N VAL A 102 4.38 -1.02 21.51
CA VAL A 102 3.18 -0.50 22.17
C VAL A 102 2.06 -1.50 21.93
N GLY A 103 1.52 -2.05 23.00
CA GLY A 103 0.34 -2.92 23.00
C GLY A 103 -0.87 -2.23 23.61
N ALA A 104 -1.98 -2.97 23.69
CA ALA A 104 -3.22 -2.46 24.28
C ALA A 104 -3.12 -2.21 25.80
N ASP A 105 -2.26 -2.94 26.49
CA ASP A 105 -2.13 -2.94 27.95
C ASP A 105 -0.84 -2.28 28.47
N ASN A 106 0.20 -2.20 27.64
CA ASN A 106 1.50 -1.69 28.07
C ASN A 106 2.35 -1.17 26.90
N ILE A 107 3.45 -0.50 27.28
CA ILE A 107 4.52 -0.08 26.40
C ILE A 107 5.80 -0.75 26.88
N TRP A 108 6.58 -1.32 25.97
CA TRP A 108 7.85 -1.97 26.27
C TRP A 108 9.00 -1.26 25.56
N ALA A 109 9.91 -0.70 26.34
CA ALA A 109 11.16 -0.15 25.82
C ALA A 109 12.17 -1.27 25.57
N ASN A 110 12.83 -1.26 24.42
CA ASN A 110 13.94 -2.16 24.12
C ASN A 110 15.17 -1.77 24.94
N VAL A 111 15.64 -2.68 25.80
CA VAL A 111 16.86 -2.50 26.61
C VAL A 111 17.92 -3.56 26.30
N GLN A 112 17.78 -4.23 25.15
CA GLN A 112 18.74 -5.22 24.65
C GLN A 112 20.03 -4.55 24.15
N LYS A 113 21.11 -5.33 24.05
CA LYS A 113 22.41 -4.86 23.51
C LYS A 113 22.34 -4.47 22.03
N HIS A 114 21.44 -5.09 21.29
CA HIS A 114 21.25 -4.85 19.87
C HIS A 114 19.89 -4.20 19.64
N GLU A 115 19.79 -3.42 18.57
CA GLU A 115 18.56 -2.74 18.18
C GLU A 115 17.99 -3.28 16.86
N HIS A 116 18.83 -3.95 16.06
CA HIS A 116 18.41 -4.48 14.76
C HIS A 116 17.41 -5.63 14.90
N PRO A 117 16.27 -5.62 14.17
CA PRO A 117 15.18 -6.58 14.32
C PRO A 117 15.61 -8.06 14.36
N SER A 118 16.51 -8.47 13.47
CA SER A 118 17.01 -9.86 13.37
C SER A 118 17.87 -10.32 14.54
N ARG A 119 18.29 -9.40 15.41
CA ARG A 119 19.13 -9.67 16.58
C ARG A 119 18.38 -9.53 17.90
N LEU A 120 17.08 -9.27 17.85
CA LEU A 120 16.24 -9.10 19.03
C LEU A 120 15.57 -10.42 19.42
N SER A 121 15.38 -10.60 20.72
CA SER A 121 14.39 -11.54 21.23
C SER A 121 13.07 -10.81 21.43
N TYR A 122 11.98 -11.33 20.88
CA TYR A 122 10.62 -10.73 21.01
C TYR A 122 9.82 -11.33 22.16
N ASN A 123 10.50 -11.82 23.19
CA ASN A 123 9.86 -12.32 24.40
C ASN A 123 9.65 -11.18 25.42
N LEU A 124 8.46 -10.58 25.40
CA LEU A 124 8.07 -9.48 26.28
C LEU A 124 8.02 -9.84 27.77
N SER A 125 8.04 -11.13 28.12
CA SER A 125 8.09 -11.56 29.53
C SER A 125 9.45 -11.33 30.18
N LYS A 126 10.51 -11.16 29.38
CA LYS A 126 11.89 -10.95 29.86
C LYS A 126 12.16 -9.47 30.08
N THR A 127 12.01 -9.01 31.31
CA THR A 127 12.21 -7.60 31.69
C THR A 127 13.65 -7.10 31.54
N SER A 128 14.62 -8.01 31.42
CA SER A 128 16.01 -7.69 31.10
C SER A 128 16.23 -7.32 29.63
N GLN A 129 15.24 -7.59 28.77
CA GLN A 129 15.27 -7.31 27.33
C GLN A 129 14.22 -6.27 26.95
N TRP A 130 13.03 -6.37 27.53
CA TRP A 130 11.91 -5.46 27.31
C TRP A 130 11.44 -4.86 28.63
N LYS A 131 11.76 -3.59 28.86
CA LYS A 131 11.38 -2.92 30.10
C LYS A 131 9.95 -2.38 29.96
N PRO A 132 8.97 -2.91 30.72
CA PRO A 132 7.60 -2.41 30.64
C PRO A 132 7.51 -1.03 31.28
N PHE A 133 6.66 -0.18 30.72
CA PHE A 133 6.37 1.16 31.23
C PHE A 133 5.51 1.07 32.49
N PHE A 134 4.44 0.27 32.45
CA PHE A 134 3.62 -0.05 33.62
C PHE A 134 4.14 -1.34 34.28
N ALA A 135 4.49 -1.25 35.57
CA ALA A 135 4.98 -2.39 36.34
C ALA A 135 3.86 -3.42 36.58
N LYS A 136 4.23 -4.72 36.66
CA LYS A 136 3.29 -5.81 36.96
C LYS A 136 2.47 -5.51 38.22
N GLY A 137 1.14 -5.63 38.11
CA GLY A 137 0.21 -5.40 39.22
C GLY A 137 -0.20 -3.94 39.44
N LYS A 138 0.44 -2.98 38.77
CA LYS A 138 -0.11 -1.63 38.62
C LYS A 138 -0.97 -1.65 37.36
N VAL A 139 -2.26 -1.91 37.54
CA VAL A 139 -3.24 -1.70 36.47
C VAL A 139 -3.03 -0.26 35.99
N PRO A 140 -2.90 -0.01 34.68
CA PRO A 140 -3.01 1.35 34.18
C PRO A 140 -4.26 1.97 34.83
N PRO A 141 -4.27 3.27 35.22
CA PRO A 141 -5.57 3.91 35.38
C PRO A 141 -6.37 3.56 34.12
N THR A 142 -7.61 3.07 34.27
CA THR A 142 -8.49 2.83 33.11
C THR A 142 -8.66 4.18 32.43
N LEU A 143 -7.75 4.49 31.52
CA LEU A 143 -7.83 5.61 30.63
C LEU A 143 -8.76 5.13 29.54
N ASP A 144 -9.94 5.74 29.49
CA ASP A 144 -10.84 5.51 28.38
C ASP A 144 -10.10 5.83 27.09
N SER A 145 -10.14 4.88 26.16
CA SER A 145 -9.52 5.09 24.86
C SER A 145 -10.22 6.25 24.15
N VAL A 146 -9.44 7.13 23.53
CA VAL A 146 -9.96 8.14 22.60
C VAL A 146 -10.39 7.51 21.27
N GLN A 147 -9.97 6.28 20.99
CA GLN A 147 -10.41 5.52 19.84
C GLN A 147 -11.85 5.02 20.06
N PRO A 148 -12.74 5.13 19.06
CA PRO A 148 -14.06 4.52 19.15
C PRO A 148 -13.95 2.99 19.21
N SER A 149 -14.96 2.34 19.80
CA SER A 149 -15.03 0.87 19.88
C SER A 149 -15.18 0.21 18.51
N ASP A 150 -15.87 0.90 17.59
CA ASP A 150 -16.22 0.39 16.28
C ASP A 150 -15.93 1.46 15.22
N LEU A 151 -15.36 1.03 14.10
CA LEU A 151 -15.07 1.90 12.95
C LEU A 151 -16.16 1.72 11.88
N SER A 152 -16.71 2.83 11.39
CA SER A 152 -17.65 2.83 10.28
C SER A 152 -16.91 2.97 8.96
N TYR A 153 -16.95 1.91 8.14
CA TYR A 153 -16.39 1.90 6.80
C TYR A 153 -17.48 2.21 5.78
N GLU A 154 -17.60 3.49 5.41
CA GLU A 154 -18.65 3.92 4.47
C GLU A 154 -18.35 3.44 3.04
N PRO A 155 -19.35 2.90 2.32
CA PRO A 155 -19.15 2.50 0.94
C PRO A 155 -18.91 3.71 0.04
N THR A 156 -17.93 3.62 -0.84
CA THR A 156 -17.63 4.68 -1.80
C THR A 156 -18.69 4.75 -2.90
N ASP A 157 -19.13 5.97 -3.25
CA ASP A 157 -20.14 6.19 -4.29
C ASP A 157 -19.70 5.66 -5.67
N PRO A 158 -20.38 4.64 -6.23
CA PRO A 158 -20.05 4.09 -7.55
C PRO A 158 -20.19 5.11 -8.70
N ALA A 159 -21.09 6.09 -8.57
CA ALA A 159 -21.30 7.10 -9.59
C ALA A 159 -20.13 8.08 -9.66
N TYR A 160 -19.60 8.50 -8.51
CA TYR A 160 -18.35 9.25 -8.41
C TYR A 160 -17.17 8.50 -9.06
N VAL A 161 -16.99 7.23 -8.71
CA VAL A 161 -15.91 6.38 -9.25
C VAL A 161 -15.98 6.28 -10.78
N THR A 162 -17.17 6.06 -11.32
CA THR A 162 -17.38 5.97 -12.78
C THR A 162 -17.00 7.27 -13.49
N LYS A 163 -17.41 8.43 -12.94
CA LYS A 163 -17.08 9.75 -13.50
C LYS A 163 -15.57 10.01 -13.42
N LEU A 164 -14.94 9.68 -12.30
CA LEU A 164 -13.49 9.85 -12.12
C LEU A 164 -12.69 8.96 -13.07
N GLN A 165 -13.09 7.71 -13.25
CA GLN A 165 -12.46 6.78 -14.20
C GLN A 165 -12.49 7.33 -15.63
N GLN A 166 -13.64 7.85 -16.07
CA GLN A 166 -13.78 8.49 -17.39
C GLN A 166 -12.90 9.74 -17.52
N LYS A 167 -12.83 10.57 -16.47
CA LYS A 167 -11.97 11.76 -16.42
C LYS A 167 -10.49 11.40 -16.56
N ILE A 168 -10.01 10.41 -15.80
CA ILE A 168 -8.62 9.94 -15.88
C ILE A 168 -8.32 9.36 -17.26
N GLU A 169 -9.20 8.51 -17.80
CA GLU A 169 -8.99 7.92 -19.13
C GLU A 169 -8.92 8.99 -20.23
N TYR A 170 -9.80 9.99 -20.19
CA TYR A 170 -9.76 11.12 -21.12
C TYR A 170 -8.47 11.93 -20.98
N ALA A 171 -8.09 12.29 -19.75
CA ALA A 171 -6.91 13.10 -19.47
C ALA A 171 -5.61 12.40 -19.88
N LEU A 172 -5.52 11.07 -19.71
CA LEU A 172 -4.40 10.27 -20.16
C LEU A 172 -4.33 10.18 -21.69
N LYS A 173 -5.47 9.98 -22.37
CA LYS A 173 -5.51 9.98 -23.85
C LYS A 173 -5.05 11.31 -24.43
N ASP A 174 -5.58 12.41 -23.90
CA ASP A 174 -5.21 13.76 -24.32
C ASP A 174 -3.73 14.06 -24.05
N SER A 175 -3.23 13.70 -22.85
CA SER A 175 -1.81 13.82 -22.50
C SER A 175 -0.91 13.02 -23.44
N LEU A 176 -1.26 11.77 -23.77
CA LEU A 176 -0.48 10.95 -24.70
C LEU A 176 -0.40 11.59 -26.10
N MET A 177 -1.51 12.16 -26.58
CA MET A 177 -1.56 12.86 -27.86
C MET A 177 -0.69 14.13 -27.82
N LYS A 178 -0.68 14.87 -26.71
CA LYS A 178 0.16 16.06 -26.51
C LYS A 178 1.65 15.74 -26.43
N TRP A 179 2.03 14.63 -25.80
CA TRP A 179 3.43 14.18 -25.72
C TRP A 179 3.96 13.76 -27.09
N ARG A 180 3.12 13.20 -27.96
CA ARG A 180 3.48 12.70 -29.30
C ARG A 180 3.24 13.71 -30.42
N LYS A 181 3.79 14.93 -30.32
CA LYS A 181 3.59 15.99 -31.34
C LYS A 181 4.01 15.61 -32.77
N ARG A 182 4.96 14.69 -32.93
CA ARG A 182 5.54 14.30 -34.23
C ARG A 182 4.75 13.21 -34.97
N PHE A 183 3.95 12.41 -34.26
CA PHE A 183 3.32 11.22 -34.81
C PHE A 183 1.83 11.18 -34.47
N ARG A 184 1.00 10.74 -35.43
CA ARG A 184 -0.41 10.48 -35.15
C ARG A 184 -0.52 9.36 -34.11
N THR A 185 -1.30 9.61 -33.07
CA THR A 185 -1.65 8.58 -32.07
C THR A 185 -2.91 7.87 -32.54
N SER A 186 -2.79 6.61 -32.94
CA SER A 186 -3.94 5.75 -33.29
C SER A 186 -4.38 4.96 -32.06
N TRP A 187 -5.68 4.85 -31.82
CA TRP A 187 -6.23 4.12 -30.67
C TRP A 187 -6.87 2.81 -31.12
N ASN A 188 -6.34 1.68 -30.65
CA ASN A 188 -6.93 0.38 -30.90
C ASN A 188 -8.09 0.13 -29.92
N ARG A 189 -9.32 0.24 -30.43
CA ARG A 189 -10.55 0.09 -29.62
C ARG A 189 -10.74 -1.33 -29.10
N TYR A 190 -10.42 -2.34 -29.92
CA TYR A 190 -10.56 -3.75 -29.54
C TYR A 190 -9.64 -4.08 -28.37
N ALA A 191 -8.34 -3.76 -28.51
CA ALA A 191 -7.37 -3.98 -27.45
C ALA A 191 -7.74 -3.20 -26.18
N SER A 192 -8.19 -1.94 -26.29
CA SER A 192 -8.63 -1.17 -25.12
C SER A 192 -9.83 -1.81 -24.39
N GLN A 193 -10.77 -2.43 -25.12
CA GLN A 193 -11.89 -3.15 -24.51
C GLN A 193 -11.45 -4.42 -23.78
N VAL A 194 -10.53 -5.19 -24.35
CA VAL A 194 -9.96 -6.38 -23.70
C VAL A 194 -9.20 -5.98 -22.43
N LEU A 195 -8.33 -4.96 -22.50
CA LEU A 195 -7.61 -4.45 -21.33
C LEU A 195 -8.57 -4.02 -20.21
N ARG A 196 -9.71 -3.38 -20.55
CA ARG A 196 -10.72 -2.97 -19.56
C ARG A 196 -11.36 -4.14 -18.83
N LYS A 197 -11.48 -5.32 -19.46
CA LYS A 197 -11.98 -6.55 -18.79
C LYS A 197 -10.95 -7.18 -17.87
N ILE A 198 -9.66 -7.01 -18.18
CA ILE A 198 -8.55 -7.62 -17.43
C ILE A 198 -8.27 -6.84 -16.14
N LEU A 199 -8.34 -5.51 -16.18
CA LEU A 199 -7.96 -4.68 -15.03
C LEU A 199 -8.66 -5.01 -13.70
N PRO A 200 -10.00 -5.23 -13.65
CA PRO A 200 -10.66 -5.63 -12.41
C PRO A 200 -10.16 -6.97 -11.86
N ARG A 201 -9.77 -7.90 -12.75
CA ARG A 201 -9.25 -9.21 -12.36
C ARG A 201 -7.87 -9.09 -11.75
N LEU A 202 -7.03 -8.20 -12.29
CA LEU A 202 -5.70 -7.93 -11.72
C LEU A 202 -5.78 -7.43 -10.28
N GLU A 203 -6.75 -6.58 -9.95
CA GLU A 203 -6.96 -6.15 -8.57
C GLU A 203 -7.35 -7.33 -7.66
N SER A 204 -8.29 -8.17 -8.11
CA SER A 204 -8.67 -9.35 -7.34
C SER A 204 -7.49 -10.31 -7.12
N MET A 205 -6.61 -10.46 -8.12
CA MET A 205 -5.41 -11.31 -8.03
C MET A 205 -4.32 -10.70 -7.16
N ALA A 206 -4.15 -9.38 -7.20
CA ALA A 206 -3.22 -8.66 -6.33
C ALA A 206 -3.55 -8.92 -4.85
N SER A 207 -4.84 -9.08 -4.51
CA SER A 207 -5.27 -9.44 -3.16
C SER A 207 -5.03 -10.90 -2.76
N THR A 208 -5.00 -11.85 -3.71
CA THR A 208 -4.94 -13.29 -3.44
C THR A 208 -3.59 -13.96 -3.72
N SER A 209 -2.59 -13.21 -4.22
CA SER A 209 -1.23 -13.74 -4.51
C SER A 209 -1.21 -14.95 -5.48
N SER A 210 -2.29 -15.19 -6.22
CA SER A 210 -2.41 -16.26 -7.21
C SER A 210 -2.27 -15.68 -8.62
N ILE A 211 -1.04 -15.66 -9.15
CA ILE A 211 -0.74 -15.23 -10.52
C ILE A 211 -0.87 -16.43 -11.46
N THR A 212 -2.09 -16.94 -11.68
CA THR A 212 -2.32 -17.92 -12.75
C THR A 212 -3.70 -17.76 -13.39
N ASP A 213 -3.68 -17.88 -14.73
CA ASP A 213 -4.75 -18.35 -15.62
C ASP A 213 -5.74 -17.42 -16.34
N ASP A 214 -5.42 -16.15 -16.60
CA ASP A 214 -6.27 -15.32 -17.47
C ASP A 214 -5.54 -14.52 -18.57
N ILE A 215 -4.62 -15.19 -19.28
CA ILE A 215 -3.98 -14.63 -20.49
C ILE A 215 -4.69 -15.09 -21.77
N GLN A 216 -5.82 -15.80 -21.69
CA GLN A 216 -6.49 -16.27 -22.90
C GLN A 216 -7.01 -15.12 -23.78
N GLU A 217 -7.65 -14.09 -23.19
CA GLU A 217 -8.10 -12.91 -23.96
C GLU A 217 -6.93 -12.08 -24.52
N LEU A 218 -5.80 -12.01 -23.79
CA LEU A 218 -4.57 -11.39 -24.28
C LEU A 218 -3.93 -12.20 -25.41
N SER A 219 -4.04 -13.52 -25.38
CA SER A 219 -3.45 -14.42 -26.38
C SER A 219 -3.99 -14.16 -27.78
N GLU A 220 -5.28 -13.82 -27.91
CA GLU A 220 -5.89 -13.45 -29.17
C GLU A 220 -5.29 -12.16 -29.74
N ILE A 221 -5.06 -11.13 -28.91
CA ILE A 221 -4.38 -9.90 -29.33
C ILE A 221 -2.93 -10.20 -29.71
N LEU A 222 -2.23 -10.99 -28.89
CA LEU A 222 -0.84 -11.37 -29.10
C LEU A 222 -0.66 -12.27 -30.34
N SER A 223 -1.71 -12.93 -30.83
CA SER A 223 -1.68 -13.69 -32.08
C SER A 223 -1.43 -12.79 -33.30
N SER A 224 -2.10 -11.63 -33.33
CA SER A 224 -2.13 -10.71 -34.49
C SER A 224 -1.21 -9.50 -34.33
N TYR A 225 -0.89 -9.12 -33.09
CA TYR A 225 -0.08 -7.96 -32.76
C TYR A 225 1.12 -8.35 -31.90
N LYS A 226 2.24 -7.65 -32.10
CA LYS A 226 3.30 -7.54 -31.10
C LYS A 226 2.90 -6.41 -30.14
N MET A 227 2.63 -6.78 -28.88
CA MET A 227 2.22 -5.85 -27.83
C MET A 227 3.40 -5.57 -26.89
N SER A 228 3.66 -4.30 -26.62
CA SER A 228 4.59 -3.82 -25.59
C SER A 228 3.81 -2.92 -24.64
N GLY A 229 3.65 -3.36 -23.40
CA GLY A 229 2.88 -2.63 -22.39
C GLY A 229 2.73 -3.44 -21.12
N PHE A 230 2.33 -2.78 -20.04
CA PHE A 230 2.19 -3.39 -18.74
C PHE A 230 1.09 -2.68 -17.93
N PRO A 231 0.42 -3.40 -17.02
CA PRO A 231 -0.48 -2.78 -16.07
C PRO A 231 0.33 -2.03 -15.00
N LEU A 232 -0.17 -0.86 -14.63
CA LEU A 232 0.29 -0.05 -13.51
C LEU A 232 -0.80 -0.03 -12.46
N SER A 233 -0.44 -0.23 -11.19
CA SER A 233 -1.33 -0.06 -10.03
C SER A 233 -0.76 1.00 -9.10
N MET A 234 -1.61 1.90 -8.61
CA MET A 234 -1.25 2.97 -7.68
C MET A 234 -2.48 3.43 -6.86
N SER A 235 -2.24 3.99 -5.67
CA SER A 235 -3.29 4.68 -4.91
C SER A 235 -3.63 6.02 -5.57
N PHE A 236 -4.92 6.36 -5.64
CA PHE A 236 -5.34 7.65 -6.19
C PHE A 236 -5.01 8.80 -5.22
N THR A 237 -4.31 9.82 -5.72
CA THR A 237 -4.09 11.09 -5.02
C THR A 237 -4.63 12.27 -5.84
N SER A 238 -4.23 12.33 -7.11
CA SER A 238 -4.68 13.34 -8.07
C SER A 238 -4.64 12.78 -9.50
N VAL A 239 -5.30 13.46 -10.44
CA VAL A 239 -5.25 13.08 -11.86
C VAL A 239 -3.86 13.35 -12.43
N GLU A 240 -3.21 14.41 -11.94
CA GLU A 240 -1.89 14.85 -12.33
C GLU A 240 -0.83 13.81 -11.98
N THR A 241 -0.86 13.27 -10.76
CA THR A 241 0.06 12.19 -10.32
C THR A 241 -0.08 10.94 -11.19
N VAL A 242 -1.31 10.57 -11.58
CA VAL A 242 -1.55 9.45 -12.50
C VAL A 242 -0.95 9.74 -13.88
N ILE A 243 -1.11 10.96 -14.40
CA ILE A 243 -0.52 11.38 -15.68
C ILE A 243 1.01 11.33 -15.63
N GLU A 244 1.63 11.85 -14.57
CA GLU A 244 3.08 11.83 -14.37
C GLU A 244 3.62 10.41 -14.25
N THR A 245 2.92 9.54 -13.52
CA THR A 245 3.27 8.11 -13.39
C THR A 245 3.23 7.41 -14.74
N VAL A 246 2.23 7.70 -15.58
CA VAL A 246 2.17 7.14 -16.95
C VAL A 246 3.26 7.75 -17.84
N LEU A 247 3.57 9.04 -17.69
CA LEU A 247 4.63 9.70 -18.47
C LEU A 247 6.01 9.06 -18.21
N SER A 248 6.33 8.78 -16.94
CA SER A 248 7.62 8.21 -16.53
C SER A 248 7.87 6.80 -17.08
N THR A 249 6.82 6.06 -17.47
CA THR A 249 6.95 4.75 -18.13
C THR A 249 7.58 4.82 -19.52
N GLY A 250 7.60 6.00 -20.16
CA GLY A 250 8.21 6.17 -21.49
C GLY A 250 7.45 5.48 -22.64
N VAL A 251 6.27 4.89 -22.43
CA VAL A 251 5.52 4.18 -23.50
C VAL A 251 5.20 5.09 -24.70
N HIS A 252 5.00 6.38 -24.43
CA HIS A 252 4.78 7.42 -25.42
C HIS A 252 5.97 7.66 -26.37
N LEU A 253 7.18 7.18 -26.04
CA LEU A 253 8.39 7.28 -26.86
C LEU A 253 8.46 6.23 -27.98
N THR A 254 7.49 5.32 -28.08
CA THR A 254 7.49 4.27 -29.11
C THR A 254 7.33 4.86 -30.52
N GLU A 255 8.41 4.90 -31.33
CA GLU A 255 8.43 5.59 -32.63
C GLU A 255 8.08 4.71 -33.85
N SER A 256 7.54 3.51 -33.67
CA SER A 256 7.22 2.63 -34.81
C SER A 256 6.14 3.25 -35.73
N LYS A 257 6.39 3.28 -37.05
CA LYS A 257 5.55 3.98 -38.04
C LYS A 257 4.07 3.56 -38.04
N ASN A 258 3.76 2.32 -37.65
CA ASN A 258 2.40 1.76 -37.61
C ASN A 258 1.98 1.36 -36.19
N VAL A 259 2.45 2.10 -35.17
CA VAL A 259 2.08 1.83 -33.78
C VAL A 259 0.64 2.28 -33.49
N GLU A 260 -0.14 1.39 -32.89
CA GLU A 260 -1.42 1.71 -32.29
C GLU A 260 -1.29 1.64 -30.77
N PHE A 261 -2.01 2.51 -30.06
CA PHE A 261 -2.03 2.50 -28.60
C PHE A 261 -3.36 1.94 -28.10
N ALA A 262 -3.29 1.19 -27.01
CA ALA A 262 -4.44 0.80 -26.22
C ALA A 262 -4.28 1.34 -24.80
N LEU A 263 -5.37 1.88 -24.27
CA LEU A 263 -5.42 2.39 -22.91
C LEU A 263 -6.74 1.98 -22.27
N ALA A 264 -6.65 1.41 -21.08
CA ALA A 264 -7.78 1.19 -20.20
C ALA A 264 -7.43 1.71 -18.80
N VAL A 265 -8.45 2.24 -18.12
CA VAL A 265 -8.37 2.65 -16.71
C VAL A 265 -9.47 1.92 -15.96
N HIS A 266 -9.13 1.39 -14.80
CA HIS A 266 -10.07 0.84 -13.83
C HIS A 266 -9.79 1.46 -12.48
N ILE A 267 -10.83 1.89 -11.78
CA ILE A 267 -10.72 2.30 -10.39
C ILE A 267 -11.46 1.25 -9.54
N HIS A 268 -10.73 0.63 -8.62
CA HIS A 268 -11.31 -0.23 -7.61
C HIS A 268 -11.60 0.59 -6.35
N PRO A 269 -12.88 0.74 -5.95
CA PRO A 269 -13.24 1.48 -4.75
C PRO A 269 -13.16 0.60 -3.50
N TYR A 270 -12.27 0.96 -2.58
CA TYR A 270 -12.32 0.49 -1.20
C TYR A 270 -13.28 1.36 -0.38
N PRO A 271 -13.67 0.94 0.83
CA PRO A 271 -14.43 1.78 1.73
C PRO A 271 -13.71 3.09 2.08
N SER A 272 -14.47 4.06 2.57
CA SER A 272 -13.99 5.39 2.99
C SER A 272 -13.31 6.18 1.87
N SER A 273 -13.77 6.05 0.62
CA SER A 273 -13.21 6.77 -0.55
C SER A 273 -11.73 6.50 -0.82
N VAL A 274 -11.18 5.39 -0.32
CA VAL A 274 -9.85 4.90 -0.71
C VAL A 274 -9.97 4.25 -2.10
N LEU A 275 -9.17 4.70 -3.05
CA LEU A 275 -9.27 4.28 -4.46
C LEU A 275 -7.95 3.70 -4.96
N ALA A 276 -7.97 2.46 -5.46
CA ALA A 276 -6.88 1.90 -6.23
C ALA A 276 -7.10 2.15 -7.73
N VAL A 277 -6.14 2.77 -8.39
CA VAL A 277 -6.19 3.07 -9.83
C VAL A 277 -5.31 2.10 -10.57
N TRP A 278 -5.91 1.39 -11.51
CA TRP A 278 -5.22 0.58 -12.48
C TRP A 278 -5.22 1.26 -13.84
N VAL A 279 -4.04 1.40 -14.42
CA VAL A 279 -3.86 1.89 -15.78
C VAL A 279 -3.14 0.82 -16.59
N TYR A 280 -3.76 0.36 -17.67
CA TYR A 280 -3.08 -0.48 -18.65
C TYR A 280 -2.82 0.35 -19.89
N ILE A 281 -1.55 0.59 -20.20
CA ILE A 281 -1.13 1.21 -21.44
C ILE A 281 -0.28 0.24 -22.27
N ALA A 282 -0.62 0.12 -23.55
CA ALA A 282 0.10 -0.75 -24.47
C ALA A 282 0.30 -0.08 -25.83
N ALA A 283 1.46 -0.34 -26.42
CA ALA A 283 1.79 -0.06 -27.82
C ALA A 283 1.71 -1.37 -28.61
N LEU A 284 0.94 -1.38 -29.68
CA LEU A 284 0.70 -2.51 -30.55
C LEU A 284 1.29 -2.24 -31.93
N THR A 285 2.00 -3.21 -32.46
CA THR A 285 2.46 -3.22 -33.85
C THR A 285 1.97 -4.50 -34.52
N ARG A 286 1.37 -4.41 -35.70
CA ARG A 286 0.84 -5.58 -36.41
C ARG A 286 2.01 -6.51 -36.79
N LYS A 287 1.88 -7.81 -36.54
CA LYS A 287 2.87 -8.79 -37.00
C LYS A 287 2.81 -8.84 -38.53
N SER A 288 3.96 -8.69 -39.17
CA SER A 288 4.17 -8.87 -40.61
C SER A 288 4.11 -10.35 -40.98
#